data_AF-A0A353GUV8-F1
#
_entry.id   AF-A0A353GUV8-F1
#
_cell.length_a   1.000
_cell.length_b   1.000
_cell.length_c   1.000
_cell.angle_alpha   90.00
_cell.angle_beta   90.00
_cell.angle_gamma   90.00
#
_symmetry.space_group_name_H-M   'P 1'
#
loop_
_entity.id
_entity.type
_entity.pdbx_description
1 polymer ?
#
loop_
_entity_poly.entity_id
_entity_poly.type
_entity_poly.pdbx_seq_one_letter_code
_entity_poly.pdbx_strand_id
1 'polypeptide(L)'
;MTRGCDGKNAFKKGMMGLKKPDRQYIGRKEHYQQLLLTLEKSFRKMIHYKLGVILLGLILIIFFILKQKYFWSGGVFLSGMALLIIIDIQHRQIERHQKYAAILRDLNEQALWRFDKRWSSFPDTGEEFRDDGHPYSSDLDIFGKGSLFQWVNGCHTFLGRRRL
;
A
#
# COMPACT_ATOMS: atom_id res chain seq x y z
N MET A 1 21.00 4.62 9.92
CA MET A 1 21.75 5.62 9.10
C MET A 1 22.59 4.81 8.13
N THR A 2 22.52 4.84 6.80
CA THR A 2 22.07 5.80 5.79
C THR A 2 21.86 5.01 4.48
N ARG A 3 20.64 4.61 4.12
CA ARG A 3 20.34 4.00 2.79
C ARG A 3 19.24 4.73 2.00
N GLY A 4 18.79 5.89 2.49
CA GLY A 4 17.65 6.62 1.93
C GLY A 4 18.00 7.80 1.00
N CYS A 5 19.26 8.21 0.91
CA CYS A 5 19.65 9.41 0.16
C CYS A 5 20.15 9.14 -1.27
N ASP A 6 20.63 7.93 -1.57
CA ASP A 6 21.30 7.63 -2.85
C ASP A 6 20.31 7.44 -4.01
N GLY A 7 19.13 6.86 -3.71
CA GLY A 7 18.07 6.68 -4.71
C GLY A 7 17.48 7.99 -5.25
N LYS A 8 17.51 9.08 -4.45
CA LYS A 8 16.98 10.38 -4.87
C LYS A 8 17.85 11.07 -5.92
N ASN A 9 19.18 10.92 -5.81
CA ASN A 9 20.13 11.55 -6.73
C ASN A 9 20.22 10.79 -8.06
N ALA A 10 20.11 9.46 -8.04
CA ALA A 10 20.02 8.65 -9.25
C ALA A 10 18.71 8.91 -10.03
N PHE A 11 17.59 9.08 -9.31
CA PHE A 11 16.31 9.44 -9.92
C PHE A 11 16.38 10.83 -10.58
N LYS A 12 16.93 11.82 -9.89
CA LYS A 12 17.02 13.22 -10.39
C LYS A 12 17.91 13.37 -11.63
N LYS A 13 18.94 12.54 -11.79
CA LYS A 13 19.85 12.57 -12.96
C LYS A 13 19.22 11.99 -14.23
N GLY A 14 18.27 11.05 -14.09
CA GLY A 14 17.46 10.55 -15.21
C GLY A 14 16.38 11.53 -15.70
N MET A 15 16.00 12.51 -14.87
CA MET A 15 14.92 13.47 -15.17
C MET A 15 15.30 14.57 -16.18
N MET A 16 16.56 14.65 -16.61
CA MET A 16 17.06 15.71 -17.47
C MET A 16 16.73 15.52 -18.97
N GLY A 17 16.08 14.40 -19.35
CA GLY A 17 15.74 14.08 -20.74
C GLY A 17 14.26 13.69 -20.99
N LEU A 18 13.36 13.97 -20.06
CA LEU A 18 12.01 13.39 -20.06
C LEU A 18 11.01 14.15 -20.95
N LYS A 19 10.24 13.40 -21.77
CA LYS A 19 9.17 13.92 -22.64
C LYS A 19 7.94 14.33 -21.81
N LYS A 20 7.08 15.19 -22.37
CA LYS A 20 5.87 15.74 -21.71
C LYS A 20 5.02 14.75 -20.88
N PRO A 21 4.72 13.50 -21.30
CA PRO A 21 3.93 12.56 -20.48
C PRO A 21 4.61 12.13 -19.17
N ASP A 22 5.95 12.05 -19.15
CA ASP A 22 6.71 11.56 -18.00
C ASP A 22 6.58 12.50 -16.78
N ARG A 23 6.45 13.81 -17.03
CA ARG A 23 6.25 14.83 -15.98
C ARG A 23 4.92 14.63 -15.22
N GLN A 24 3.86 14.15 -15.88
CA GLN A 24 2.59 13.89 -15.20
C GLN A 24 2.71 12.71 -14.22
N TYR A 25 3.38 11.63 -14.63
CA TYR A 25 3.58 10.46 -13.77
C TYR A 25 4.50 10.76 -12.58
N ILE A 26 5.51 11.61 -12.79
CA ILE A 26 6.37 12.11 -11.71
C ILE A 26 5.57 12.93 -10.69
N GLY A 27 4.77 13.91 -11.14
CA GLY A 27 3.96 14.73 -10.25
C GLY A 27 2.95 13.91 -9.45
N ARG A 28 2.34 12.89 -10.09
CA ARG A 28 1.45 11.94 -9.41
C ARG A 28 2.20 11.08 -8.39
N LYS A 29 3.39 10.58 -8.72
CA LYS A 29 4.22 9.80 -7.80
C LYS A 29 4.54 10.61 -6.53
N GLU A 30 4.99 11.85 -6.70
CA GLU A 30 5.30 12.74 -5.56
C GLU A 30 4.06 13.04 -4.72
N HIS A 31 2.92 13.32 -5.37
CA HIS A 31 1.64 13.54 -4.68
C HIS A 31 1.22 12.32 -3.85
N TYR A 32 1.23 11.11 -4.43
CA TYR A 32 0.89 9.88 -3.70
C TYR A 32 1.92 9.54 -2.61
N GLN A 33 3.19 9.86 -2.82
CA GLN A 33 4.23 9.66 -1.80
C GLN A 33 4.04 10.62 -0.61
N GLN A 34 3.68 11.87 -0.85
CA GLN A 34 3.31 12.81 0.21
C GLN A 34 2.03 12.39 0.93
N LEU A 35 1.03 11.90 0.19
CA LEU A 35 -0.21 11.38 0.77
C LEU A 35 0.06 10.19 1.69
N LEU A 36 0.92 9.25 1.26
CA LEU A 36 1.32 8.09 2.07
C LEU A 36 2.05 8.50 3.35
N LEU A 37 3.00 9.45 3.26
CA LEU A 37 3.73 9.96 4.43
C LEU A 37 2.81 10.69 5.43
N THR A 38 1.82 11.42 4.91
CA THR A 38 0.83 12.13 5.73
C THR A 38 -0.09 11.14 6.42
N LEU A 39 -0.57 10.12 5.69
CA LEU A 39 -1.35 9.04 6.26
C LEU A 39 -0.53 8.32 7.34
N GLU A 40 0.71 7.89 7.08
CA GLU A 40 1.56 7.23 8.09
C GLU A 40 1.72 8.00 9.39
N LYS A 41 1.88 9.33 9.32
CA LYS A 41 1.93 10.19 10.51
C LYS A 41 0.61 10.13 11.30
N SER A 42 -0.51 10.14 10.60
CA SER A 42 -1.84 9.98 11.22
C SER A 42 -2.03 8.59 11.83
N PHE A 43 -1.49 7.54 11.23
CA PHE A 43 -1.51 6.18 11.81
C PHE A 43 -0.75 6.11 13.13
N ARG A 44 0.48 6.64 13.16
CA ARG A 44 1.28 6.63 14.40
C ARG A 44 0.56 7.34 15.53
N LYS A 45 -0.03 8.52 15.25
CA LYS A 45 -0.86 9.23 16.25
C LYS A 45 -2.04 8.39 16.71
N MET A 46 -2.76 7.72 15.80
CA MET A 46 -3.92 6.90 16.12
C MET A 46 -3.57 5.66 16.97
N ILE A 47 -2.41 5.05 16.75
CA ILE A 47 -1.91 3.94 17.59
C ILE A 47 -1.65 4.44 19.03
N HIS A 48 -1.01 5.60 19.19
CA HIS A 48 -0.81 6.20 20.50
C HIS A 48 -2.12 6.55 21.21
N TYR A 49 -3.14 7.03 20.47
CA TYR A 49 -4.48 7.26 21.03
C TYR A 49 -5.15 5.97 21.50
N LYS A 50 -5.11 4.89 20.70
CA LYS A 50 -5.63 3.56 21.10
C LYS A 50 -4.96 3.08 22.39
N LEU A 51 -3.63 3.17 22.46
CA LEU A 51 -2.88 2.79 23.66
C LEU A 51 -3.30 3.62 24.87
N GLY A 52 -3.45 4.94 24.72
CA GLY A 52 -3.91 5.83 25.79
C GLY A 52 -5.30 5.48 26.33
N VAL A 53 -6.26 5.18 25.44
CA VAL A 53 -7.62 4.77 25.83
C VAL A 53 -7.63 3.46 26.60
N ILE A 54 -6.85 2.46 26.16
CA ILE A 54 -6.72 1.18 26.87
C ILE A 54 -6.15 1.41 28.28
N LEU A 55 -5.09 2.20 28.38
CA LEU A 55 -4.41 2.48 29.64
C LEU A 55 -5.34 3.23 30.62
N LEU A 56 -6.07 4.22 30.13
CA LEU A 56 -7.07 4.97 30.91
C LEU A 56 -8.21 4.05 31.40
N GLY A 57 -8.71 3.17 30.54
CA GLY A 57 -9.72 2.18 30.90
C GLY A 57 -9.24 1.24 32.01
N LEU A 58 -8.00 0.77 31.91
CA LEU A 58 -7.38 -0.10 32.93
C LEU A 58 -7.25 0.61 34.29
N ILE A 59 -6.82 1.87 34.30
CA ILE A 59 -6.71 2.69 35.51
C ILE A 59 -8.09 2.88 36.17
N LEU A 60 -9.12 3.19 35.38
CA LEU A 60 -10.48 3.37 35.89
C LEU A 60 -11.06 2.08 36.48
N ILE A 61 -10.84 0.93 35.83
CA ILE A 61 -11.28 -0.37 36.34
C ILE A 61 -10.63 -0.68 37.69
N ILE A 62 -9.30 -0.52 37.79
CA ILE A 62 -8.56 -0.73 39.05
C ILE A 62 -9.08 0.20 40.15
N PHE A 63 -9.28 1.49 39.83
CA PHE A 63 -9.79 2.48 40.78
C PHE A 63 -11.19 2.13 41.32
N PHE A 64 -12.10 1.68 40.45
CA PHE A 64 -13.46 1.28 40.84
C PHE A 64 -13.50 0.00 41.68
N ILE A 65 -12.61 -0.97 41.41
CA ILE A 65 -12.46 -2.19 42.21
C ILE A 65 -11.99 -1.85 43.63
N LEU A 66 -11.00 -0.94 43.77
CA LEU A 66 -10.50 -0.50 45.08
C LEU A 66 -11.58 0.23 45.90
N LYS A 67 -12.56 0.87 45.26
CA LYS A 67 -13.68 1.55 45.93
C LYS A 67 -14.87 0.63 46.24
N GLN A 68 -14.77 -0.69 46.01
CA GLN A 68 -15.83 -1.69 46.29
C GLN A 68 -17.19 -1.39 45.64
N LYS A 69 -17.22 -0.55 44.58
CA LYS A 69 -18.44 -0.19 43.84
C LYS A 69 -18.62 -1.11 42.64
N TYR A 70 -18.72 -2.42 42.88
CA TYR A 70 -18.76 -3.44 41.82
C TYR A 70 -19.89 -3.24 40.81
N PHE A 71 -21.05 -2.75 41.24
CA PHE A 71 -22.20 -2.48 40.37
C PHE A 71 -21.88 -1.48 39.24
N TRP A 72 -21.03 -0.48 39.51
CA TRP A 72 -20.61 0.52 38.51
C TRP A 72 -19.44 0.06 37.63
N SER A 73 -18.68 -0.96 38.08
CA SER A 73 -17.51 -1.46 37.35
C SER A 73 -17.88 -2.11 36.00
N GLY A 74 -19.00 -2.84 35.95
CA GLY A 74 -19.48 -3.49 34.73
C GLY A 74 -19.88 -2.48 33.65
N GLY A 75 -20.51 -1.37 34.03
CA GLY A 75 -20.90 -0.30 33.10
C GLY A 75 -19.69 0.42 32.48
N VAL A 76 -18.66 0.68 33.28
CA VAL A 76 -17.40 1.28 32.80
C VAL A 76 -16.68 0.33 31.84
N PHE A 77 -16.66 -0.97 32.15
CA PHE A 77 -16.06 -1.98 31.27
C PHE A 77 -16.79 -2.08 29.92
N LEU A 78 -18.13 -2.17 29.93
CA LEU A 78 -18.92 -2.23 28.70
C LEU A 78 -18.72 -0.97 27.84
N SER A 79 -18.73 0.21 28.48
CA SER A 79 -18.52 1.49 27.81
C SER A 79 -17.12 1.58 27.18
N GLY A 80 -16.08 1.20 27.93
CA GLY A 80 -14.70 1.18 27.43
C GLY A 80 -14.54 0.20 26.25
N MET A 81 -15.17 -0.98 26.33
CA MET A 81 -15.11 -1.96 25.26
C MET A 81 -15.84 -1.47 23.99
N ALA A 82 -17.01 -0.86 24.13
CA ALA A 82 -17.72 -0.25 23.01
C ALA A 82 -16.87 0.85 22.33
N LEU A 83 -16.21 1.70 23.12
CA LEU A 83 -15.38 2.78 22.62
C LEU A 83 -14.16 2.26 21.83
N LEU A 84 -13.53 1.18 22.30
CA LEU A 84 -12.44 0.53 21.57
C LEU A 84 -12.89 -0.06 20.23
N ILE A 85 -14.07 -0.67 20.18
CA ILE A 85 -14.63 -1.22 18.94
C ILE A 85 -14.87 -0.11 17.91
N ILE A 86 -15.40 1.04 18.34
CA ILE A 86 -15.63 2.20 17.45
C ILE A 86 -14.32 2.72 16.86
N ILE A 87 -13.28 2.89 17.70
CA ILE A 87 -11.96 3.35 17.24
C ILE A 87 -11.35 2.33 16.26
N ASP A 88 -11.56 1.03 16.49
CA ASP A 88 -11.01 -0.01 15.61
C ASP A 88 -11.67 -0.03 14.22
N ILE A 89 -12.99 0.17 14.15
CA ILE A 89 -13.70 0.28 12.86
C ILE A 89 -13.17 1.45 12.04
N GLN A 90 -12.97 2.61 12.67
CA GLN A 90 -12.41 3.78 11.98
C GLN A 90 -10.98 3.52 11.49
N HIS A 91 -10.15 2.86 12.31
CA HIS A 91 -8.79 2.50 11.94
C HIS A 91 -8.73 1.64 10.66
N ARG A 92 -9.60 0.62 10.58
CA ARG A 92 -9.67 -0.27 9.42
C ARG A 92 -10.09 0.43 8.13
N GLN A 93 -10.85 1.52 8.20
CA GLN A 93 -11.19 2.30 7.00
C GLN A 93 -9.98 3.07 6.49
N ILE A 94 -9.23 3.69 7.39
CA ILE A 94 -8.03 4.45 7.02
C ILE A 94 -6.96 3.49 6.47
N GLU A 95 -6.84 2.27 7.04
CA GLU A 95 -5.83 1.29 6.61
C GLU A 95 -6.08 0.85 5.17
N ARG A 96 -7.36 0.70 4.80
CA ARG A 96 -7.76 0.44 3.41
C ARG A 96 -7.36 1.58 2.47
N HIS A 97 -7.51 2.83 2.89
CA HIS A 97 -7.10 3.99 2.10
C HIS A 97 -5.58 4.04 1.90
N GLN A 98 -4.79 3.67 2.91
CA GLN A 98 -3.33 3.53 2.76
C GLN A 98 -2.95 2.45 1.77
N LYS A 99 -3.54 1.25 1.89
CA LYS A 99 -3.27 0.14 0.96
C LYS A 99 -3.59 0.55 -0.48
N TYR A 100 -4.72 1.23 -0.67
CA TYR A 100 -5.13 1.72 -1.98
C TYR A 100 -4.17 2.77 -2.55
N ALA A 101 -3.76 3.76 -1.74
CA ALA A 101 -2.77 4.75 -2.15
C ALA A 101 -1.40 4.15 -2.46
N ALA A 102 -1.00 3.10 -1.73
CA ALA A 102 0.26 2.39 -1.95
C ALA A 102 0.25 1.63 -3.28
N ILE A 103 -0.85 0.95 -3.60
CA ILE A 103 -1.04 0.27 -4.89
C ILE A 103 -1.01 1.29 -6.03
N LEU A 104 -1.69 2.42 -5.90
CA LEU A 104 -1.67 3.50 -6.91
C LEU A 104 -0.26 4.03 -7.14
N ARG A 105 0.53 4.26 -6.07
CA ARG A 105 1.93 4.67 -6.20
C ARG A 105 2.74 3.63 -6.98
N ASP A 106 2.60 2.35 -6.63
CA ASP A 106 3.33 1.26 -7.27
C ASP A 106 3.00 1.14 -8.77
N LEU A 107 1.72 1.26 -9.13
CA LEU A 107 1.27 1.26 -10.51
C LEU A 107 1.91 2.40 -11.33
N ASN A 108 1.97 3.61 -10.75
CA ASN A 108 2.61 4.76 -11.40
C ASN A 108 4.13 4.57 -11.53
N GLU A 109 4.77 3.91 -10.58
CA GLU A 109 6.20 3.59 -10.64
C GLU A 109 6.51 2.54 -11.72
N GLN A 110 5.70 1.49 -11.82
CA GLN A 110 5.81 0.53 -12.91
C GLN A 110 5.58 1.19 -14.27
N ALA A 111 4.63 2.13 -14.38
CA ALA A 111 4.42 2.90 -15.62
C ALA A 111 5.68 3.68 -16.02
N LEU A 112 6.39 4.30 -15.07
CA LEU A 112 7.67 4.95 -15.33
C LEU A 112 8.76 3.95 -15.77
N TRP A 113 8.84 2.78 -15.15
CA TRP A 113 9.80 1.75 -15.57
C TRP A 113 9.54 1.23 -17.00
N ARG A 114 8.28 1.21 -17.45
CA ARG A 114 7.95 0.90 -18.85
C ARG A 114 8.52 1.94 -19.83
N PHE A 115 8.45 3.23 -19.50
CA PHE A 115 9.05 4.30 -20.31
C PHE A 115 10.58 4.22 -20.33
N ASP A 116 11.21 3.85 -19.21
CA ASP A 116 12.66 3.67 -19.09
C ASP A 116 13.18 2.35 -19.69
N LYS A 117 12.35 1.59 -20.42
CA LYS A 117 12.66 0.26 -20.98
C LYS A 117 13.12 -0.78 -19.94
N ARG A 118 12.77 -0.60 -18.67
CA ARG A 118 13.07 -1.54 -17.56
C ARG A 118 11.94 -2.54 -17.29
N TRP A 119 11.01 -2.70 -18.22
CA TRP A 119 9.85 -3.56 -18.06
C TRP A 119 10.20 -5.07 -18.06
N SER A 120 11.31 -5.47 -18.68
CA SER A 120 11.78 -6.85 -18.71
C SER A 120 12.25 -7.38 -17.33
N SER A 121 12.36 -6.51 -16.33
CA SER A 121 12.68 -6.89 -14.95
C SER A 121 11.45 -7.09 -14.05
N PHE A 122 10.22 -6.98 -14.58
CA PHE A 122 9.04 -7.30 -13.79
C PHE A 122 8.99 -8.79 -13.43
N PRO A 123 8.55 -9.18 -12.23
CA PRO A 123 8.53 -10.58 -11.82
C PRO A 123 7.47 -11.41 -12.55
N ASP A 124 6.46 -10.77 -13.13
CA ASP A 124 5.33 -11.44 -13.79
C ASP A 124 5.62 -11.70 -15.26
N THR A 125 5.98 -12.94 -15.59
CA THR A 125 6.30 -13.38 -16.96
C THR A 125 5.11 -14.00 -17.68
N GLY A 126 4.00 -14.28 -16.98
CA GLY A 126 2.82 -14.93 -17.57
C GLY A 126 3.06 -16.34 -18.09
N GLU A 127 4.12 -17.02 -17.65
CA GLU A 127 4.43 -18.39 -18.06
C GLU A 127 3.29 -19.37 -17.76
N GLU A 128 2.48 -19.08 -16.74
CA GLU A 128 1.26 -19.84 -16.41
C GLU A 128 0.18 -19.83 -17.51
N PHE A 129 0.25 -18.91 -18.47
CA PHE A 129 -0.69 -18.79 -19.60
C PHE A 129 -0.10 -19.29 -20.92
N ARG A 130 1.14 -19.79 -20.90
CA ARG A 130 1.81 -20.31 -22.08
C ARG A 130 1.17 -21.63 -22.51
N ASP A 131 0.57 -21.65 -23.70
CA ASP A 131 0.10 -22.86 -24.36
C ASP A 131 1.08 -23.26 -25.48
N ASP A 132 1.81 -24.36 -25.25
CA ASP A 132 2.78 -24.90 -26.20
C ASP A 132 2.08 -25.53 -27.44
N GLY A 133 0.74 -25.65 -27.45
CA GLY A 133 -0.04 -26.15 -28.59
C GLY A 133 -0.47 -25.08 -29.60
N HIS A 134 -0.28 -23.79 -29.31
CA HIS A 134 -0.72 -22.71 -30.19
C HIS A 134 0.41 -22.30 -31.16
N PRO A 135 0.25 -22.39 -32.50
CA PRO A 135 1.33 -22.19 -33.48
C PRO A 135 1.95 -20.79 -33.53
N TYR A 136 1.40 -19.82 -32.77
CA TYR A 136 1.85 -18.44 -32.71
C TYR A 136 2.43 -18.04 -31.34
N SER A 137 2.36 -18.92 -30.32
CA SER A 137 2.82 -18.59 -28.96
C SER A 137 4.36 -18.50 -28.88
N SER A 138 5.07 -19.24 -29.72
CA SER A 138 6.54 -19.28 -29.77
C SER A 138 7.18 -18.23 -30.67
N ASP A 139 6.46 -17.70 -31.67
CA ASP A 139 7.03 -16.78 -32.67
C ASP A 139 6.93 -15.31 -32.24
N LEU A 140 5.91 -14.97 -31.44
CA LEU A 140 5.61 -13.58 -31.03
C LEU A 140 6.11 -13.22 -29.61
N ASP A 141 6.93 -14.07 -28.97
CA ASP A 141 7.40 -13.90 -27.58
C ASP A 141 6.28 -13.41 -26.64
N ILE A 142 5.11 -14.05 -26.74
CA ILE A 142 3.87 -13.57 -26.08
C ILE A 142 3.98 -13.73 -24.57
N PHE A 143 4.63 -14.80 -24.10
CA PHE A 143 4.81 -15.14 -22.68
C PHE A 143 6.27 -15.45 -22.34
N GLY A 144 6.69 -15.25 -21.10
CA GLY A 144 8.06 -15.42 -20.64
C GLY A 144 8.77 -14.10 -20.30
N LYS A 145 10.07 -14.17 -20.03
CA LYS A 145 10.89 -12.99 -19.69
C LYS A 145 11.20 -12.15 -20.92
N GLY A 146 10.89 -10.86 -20.86
CA GLY A 146 10.97 -9.95 -22.01
C GLY A 146 9.78 -10.04 -22.96
N SER A 147 8.67 -10.66 -22.53
CA SER A 147 7.50 -10.89 -23.37
C SER A 147 6.58 -9.68 -23.53
N LEU A 148 5.73 -9.71 -24.56
CA LEU A 148 4.68 -8.71 -24.74
C LEU A 148 3.70 -8.70 -23.55
N PHE A 149 3.38 -9.86 -22.98
CA PHE A 149 2.58 -9.96 -21.77
C PHE A 149 3.22 -9.18 -20.62
N GLN A 150 4.52 -9.35 -20.37
CA GLN A 150 5.24 -8.62 -19.32
C GLN A 150 5.26 -7.10 -19.57
N TRP A 151 5.26 -6.67 -20.84
CA TRP A 151 5.20 -5.25 -21.20
C TRP A 151 3.81 -4.63 -20.92
N VAL A 152 2.74 -5.30 -21.34
CA VAL A 152 1.36 -4.79 -21.27
C VAL A 152 0.71 -5.02 -19.90
N ASN A 153 1.06 -6.09 -19.20
CA ASN A 153 0.42 -6.46 -17.95
C ASN A 153 0.63 -5.39 -16.86
N GLY A 154 -0.46 -4.75 -16.47
CA GLY A 154 -0.55 -3.82 -15.34
C GLY A 154 -1.56 -4.27 -14.28
N CYS A 155 -1.99 -5.54 -14.33
CA CYS A 155 -3.00 -6.08 -13.46
C CYS A 155 -2.38 -6.57 -12.15
N HIS A 156 -2.81 -6.00 -11.02
CA HIS A 156 -2.40 -6.41 -9.68
C HIS A 156 -3.25 -7.54 -9.08
N THR A 157 -4.18 -8.12 -9.86
CA THR A 157 -5.09 -9.18 -9.39
C THR A 157 -5.08 -10.35 -10.35
N PHE A 158 -5.21 -11.57 -9.83
CA PHE A 158 -5.22 -12.81 -10.62
C PHE A 158 -6.29 -12.80 -11.72
N LEU A 159 -7.51 -12.37 -11.39
CA LEU A 159 -8.60 -12.27 -12.36
C LEU A 159 -8.32 -11.27 -13.47
N GLY A 160 -7.66 -10.15 -13.15
CA GLY A 160 -7.22 -9.18 -14.14
C GLY A 160 -6.18 -9.77 -15.09
N ARG A 161 -5.19 -10.50 -14.54
CA ARG A 161 -4.13 -11.16 -15.31
C ARG A 161 -4.67 -12.18 -16.31
N ARG A 162 -5.71 -12.94 -15.93
CA ARG A 162 -6.34 -13.95 -16.79
C ARG A 162 -7.19 -13.36 -17.94
N ARG A 163 -7.59 -12.08 -17.85
CA ARG A 163 -8.46 -11.42 -18.84
C ARG A 163 -7.70 -10.65 -19.91
N LEU A 164 -6.43 -10.34 -19.66
CA LEU A 164 -5.49 -9.79 -20.63
C LEU A 164 -5.22 -10.81 -21.74
#